data_AF-A0A443NC04-F1
#
_entry.id   AF-A0A443NC04-F1
#
_cell.length_a   1.000
_cell.length_b   1.000
_cell.length_c   1.000
_cell.angle_alpha   90.00
_cell.angle_beta   90.00
_cell.angle_gamma   90.00
#
_symmetry.space_group_name_H-M   'P 1'
#
loop_
_entity.id
_entity.type
_entity.pdbx_description
1 polymer ?
#
loop_
_entity_poly.entity_id
_entity_poly.type
_entity_poly.pdbx_seq_one_letter_code
_entity_poly.pdbx_strand_id
1 'polypeptide(L)'
;MDSMLQDGDTIECPVCLSPPTQTIITCCAHIFCKSCILKSLKCLNPRCPICRNPLSKSDLFSAPVHSSNDDNPTLSSARAMSSKVSALLKLLVSSREESPSTKSVIFSQFRKMLILLEEPLRAAGFGVLRLDGSMTTKKRSEVIKEFGNCGPGSPTVLLASLKAAGAGINLTAASRVYLLEPWWNPGVEDQAMDRVHRIGQTKEVKVVRLIMRNSIEERILE
;
A
#
# COMPACT_ATOMS: atom_id res chain seq x y z
N MET A 1 31.43 31.32 2.98
CA MET A 1 30.16 32.04 2.81
C MET A 1 29.16 31.01 2.36
N ASP A 2 28.57 30.27 3.28
CA ASP A 2 27.56 29.30 2.93
C ASP A 2 26.64 29.03 4.13
N SER A 3 25.38 28.77 3.84
CA SER A 3 24.25 28.58 4.76
C SER A 3 23.67 29.87 5.35
N MET A 4 22.48 30.27 4.86
CA MET A 4 21.37 30.84 5.66
C MET A 4 20.10 30.91 4.80
N LEU A 5 19.60 29.76 4.32
CA LEU A 5 18.20 29.60 3.91
C LEU A 5 17.75 28.16 4.25
N GLN A 6 17.40 27.94 5.51
CA GLN A 6 16.58 26.80 5.93
C GLN A 6 15.41 27.36 6.75
N ASP A 7 14.49 28.03 6.05
CA ASP A 7 13.13 28.24 6.55
C ASP A 7 12.38 26.90 6.43
N GLY A 8 12.70 25.99 7.36
CA GLY A 8 11.83 24.88 7.70
C GLY A 8 11.13 25.26 8.98
N ASP A 9 9.89 25.74 8.91
CA ASP A 9 9.07 26.03 10.08
C ASP A 9 9.06 24.81 11.02
N THR A 10 9.82 24.89 12.10
CA THR A 10 9.84 23.88 13.14
C THR A 10 8.50 23.92 13.86
N ILE A 11 7.64 22.94 13.60
CA ILE A 11 6.33 22.83 14.26
C ILE A 11 6.55 22.58 15.76
N GLU A 12 6.32 23.60 16.58
CA GLU A 12 6.41 23.51 18.04
C GLU A 12 5.05 23.24 18.67
N CYS A 13 5.03 22.49 19.78
CA CYS A 13 3.82 22.33 20.56
C CYS A 13 3.52 23.61 21.36
N PRO A 14 2.33 24.24 21.20
CA PRO A 14 1.99 25.50 21.91
C PRO A 14 1.85 25.37 23.43
N VAL A 15 1.83 24.15 23.97
CA VAL A 15 1.64 23.89 25.40
C VAL A 15 2.98 23.74 26.12
N CYS A 16 3.96 23.05 25.51
CA CYS A 16 5.27 22.84 26.12
C CYS A 16 6.41 23.58 25.41
N LEU A 17 6.12 24.30 24.32
CA LEU A 17 7.08 25.08 23.55
C LEU A 17 8.29 24.23 23.12
N SER A 18 8.01 23.01 22.66
CA SER A 18 9.04 22.07 22.22
C SER A 18 8.52 21.24 21.05
N PRO A 19 9.41 20.64 20.24
CA PRO A 19 9.03 19.70 19.20
C PRO A 19 8.14 18.57 19.75
N PRO A 20 7.00 18.25 19.11
CA PRO A 20 6.09 17.24 19.63
C PRO A 20 6.72 15.83 19.70
N THR A 21 6.84 15.28 20.91
CA THR A 21 7.41 13.92 21.12
C THR A 21 6.45 12.80 20.70
N GLN A 22 5.14 13.07 20.68
CA GLN A 22 4.09 12.22 20.12
C GLN A 22 3.00 13.12 19.56
N THR A 23 3.07 13.37 18.26
CA THR A 23 2.23 14.36 17.55
C THR A 23 0.77 13.93 17.55
N ILE A 24 -0.08 14.75 18.18
CA ILE A 24 -1.54 14.68 18.10
C ILE A 24 -2.04 15.87 17.28
N ILE A 25 -2.90 15.58 16.32
CA ILE A 25 -3.63 16.53 15.51
C ILE A 25 -5.08 16.53 16.01
N THR A 26 -5.59 17.70 16.39
CA THR A 26 -6.99 17.87 16.81
C THR A 26 -7.92 17.98 15.60
N CYS A 27 -9.25 17.83 15.78
CA CYS A 27 -10.23 18.06 14.70
C CYS A 27 -10.18 19.47 14.09
N CYS A 28 -9.70 20.45 14.85
CA CYS A 28 -9.40 21.81 14.39
C CYS A 28 -7.99 21.99 13.79
N ALA A 29 -7.32 20.90 13.42
CA ALA A 29 -6.00 20.86 12.78
C ALA A 29 -4.83 21.47 13.58
N HIS A 30 -4.98 21.65 14.89
CA HIS A 30 -3.90 22.11 15.76
C HIS A 30 -3.08 20.95 16.32
N ILE A 31 -1.75 21.16 16.38
CA ILE A 31 -0.76 20.14 16.70
C ILE A 31 -0.27 20.28 18.15
N PHE A 32 -0.24 19.16 18.88
CA PHE A 32 0.23 19.10 20.26
C PHE A 32 1.01 17.82 20.57
N CYS A 33 1.79 17.83 21.65
CA CYS A 33 2.24 16.58 22.28
C CYS A 33 1.02 15.82 22.85
N LYS A 34 1.03 14.48 22.73
CA LYS A 34 0.02 13.61 23.36
C LYS A 34 -0.17 13.89 24.84
N SER A 35 0.92 14.02 25.59
CA SER A 35 0.86 14.34 27.02
C SER A 35 0.25 15.71 27.31
N CYS A 36 0.47 16.69 26.43
CA CYS A 36 0.01 18.07 26.60
C CYS A 36 -1.49 18.20 26.32
N ILE A 37 -1.98 17.63 25.21
CA ILE A 37 -3.40 17.70 24.88
C ILE A 37 -4.25 16.85 25.83
N LEU A 38 -3.75 15.71 26.28
CA LEU A 38 -4.45 14.88 27.27
C LEU A 38 -4.60 15.58 28.63
N LYS A 39 -3.67 16.45 29.03
CA LYS A 39 -3.83 17.31 30.22
C LYS A 39 -4.97 18.30 30.02
N SER A 40 -5.08 18.91 28.84
CA SER A 40 -6.14 19.86 28.49
C SER A 40 -7.53 19.20 28.46
N LEU A 41 -7.59 17.91 28.14
CA LEU A 41 -8.83 17.13 28.18
C LEU A 41 -9.32 16.79 29.60
N LYS A 42 -8.51 17.00 30.65
CA LYS A 42 -8.91 16.74 32.05
C LYS A 42 -9.73 17.90 32.66
N CYS A 43 -9.84 19.03 31.98
CA CYS A 43 -10.64 20.17 32.44
C CYS A 43 -12.15 19.88 32.31
N LEU A 44 -12.97 20.52 33.16
CA LEU A 44 -14.44 20.35 33.19
C LEU A 44 -15.13 20.71 31.86
N ASN A 45 -14.47 21.52 31.01
CA ASN A 45 -14.90 21.84 29.66
C ASN A 45 -13.70 21.80 28.69
N PRO A 46 -13.37 20.63 28.13
CA PRO A 46 -12.18 20.44 27.33
C PRO A 46 -12.27 21.19 25.99
N ARG A 47 -11.26 22.03 25.72
CA ARG A 47 -11.18 22.89 24.54
C ARG A 47 -9.78 22.90 23.95
N CYS A 48 -9.69 23.20 22.66
CA CYS A 48 -8.41 23.40 21.99
C CYS A 48 -7.65 24.58 22.62
N PRO A 49 -6.39 24.41 23.04
CA PRO A 49 -5.59 25.51 23.57
C PRO A 49 -5.35 26.68 22.59
N ILE A 50 -5.46 26.45 21.27
CA ILE A 50 -5.27 27.50 20.26
C ILE A 50 -6.60 28.19 19.93
N CYS A 51 -7.59 27.44 19.43
CA CYS A 51 -8.83 28.03 18.88
C CYS A 51 -10.05 27.92 19.79
N ARG A 52 -9.94 27.26 20.95
CA ARG A 52 -11.01 27.06 21.93
C ARG A 52 -12.22 26.25 21.47
N ASN A 53 -12.15 25.61 20.30
CA ASN A 53 -13.14 24.63 19.85
C ASN A 53 -13.29 23.51 20.90
N PRO A 54 -14.52 23.05 21.20
CA PRO A 54 -14.74 21.90 22.07
C PRO A 54 -13.97 20.67 21.56
N LEU A 55 -13.32 19.95 22.46
CA LEU A 55 -12.55 18.75 22.12
C LEU A 55 -12.94 17.57 23.01
N SER A 56 -13.08 16.41 22.39
CA SER A 56 -13.23 15.13 23.06
C SER A 56 -12.05 14.20 22.72
N LYS A 57 -11.98 13.02 23.36
CA LYS A 57 -10.94 12.03 23.05
C LYS A 57 -11.02 11.49 21.62
N SER A 58 -12.23 11.44 21.04
CA SER A 58 -12.44 11.01 19.65
C SER A 58 -11.96 12.04 18.62
N ASP A 59 -11.74 13.29 19.03
CA ASP A 59 -11.25 14.38 18.17
C ASP A 59 -9.72 14.46 18.11
N LEU A 60 -9.02 13.46 18.68
CA LEU A 60 -7.56 13.39 18.72
C LEU A 60 -7.04 12.34 17.76
N PHE A 61 -6.31 12.78 16.73
CA PHE A 61 -5.69 11.92 15.74
C PHE A 61 -4.18 11.85 15.97
N SER A 62 -3.62 10.64 16.06
CA SER A 62 -2.16 10.48 16.18
C SER A 62 -1.53 10.53 14.79
N ALA A 63 -0.52 11.38 14.61
CA ALA A 63 0.24 11.36 13.38
C ALA A 63 1.02 10.03 13.27
N PRO A 64 1.07 9.40 12.08
CA PRO A 64 1.94 8.25 11.86
C PRO A 64 3.39 8.63 12.16
N VAL A 65 4.06 7.86 13.01
CA VAL A 65 5.49 8.04 13.25
C VAL A 65 6.22 7.61 11.98
N HIS A 66 6.80 8.57 11.25
CA HIS A 66 7.74 8.26 10.19
C HIS A 66 9.08 7.93 10.84
N SER A 67 9.27 6.67 11.22
CA SER A 67 10.58 6.15 11.58
C SER A 67 11.42 6.13 10.30
N SER A 68 12.28 7.13 10.12
CA SER A 68 13.44 7.01 9.27
C SER A 68 14.43 6.06 9.96
N ASN A 69 14.71 4.92 9.31
CA ASN A 69 15.78 3.94 9.54
C ASN A 69 15.46 2.72 10.44
N ASP A 70 15.44 1.57 9.77
CA ASP A 70 15.99 0.22 10.06
C ASP A 70 15.70 -0.54 11.39
N ASP A 71 15.28 -1.80 11.17
CA ASP A 71 15.49 -3.01 11.98
C ASP A 71 14.90 -3.12 13.41
N ASN A 72 13.63 -3.55 13.49
CA ASN A 72 13.16 -4.62 14.41
C ASN A 72 11.64 -4.84 14.31
N PRO A 73 11.14 -6.01 13.88
CA PRO A 73 9.72 -6.31 13.87
C PRO A 73 9.32 -6.97 15.21
N THR A 74 9.34 -6.20 16.30
CA THR A 74 8.83 -6.69 17.58
C THR A 74 7.94 -5.65 18.23
N LEU A 75 6.71 -5.48 17.74
CA LEU A 75 5.58 -5.28 18.64
C LEU A 75 4.22 -5.56 17.98
N SER A 76 3.58 -6.56 18.57
CA SER A 76 2.21 -7.02 18.42
C SER A 76 1.14 -5.93 18.54
N SER A 77 0.64 -5.49 17.39
CA SER A 77 -0.78 -5.20 17.24
C SER A 77 -1.17 -5.88 15.95
N ALA A 78 -2.14 -6.79 15.98
CA ALA A 78 -2.72 -7.38 14.78
C ALA A 78 -3.29 -6.23 13.96
N ARG A 79 -2.46 -5.69 13.06
CA ARG A 79 -2.79 -4.55 12.23
C ARG A 79 -3.94 -5.03 11.36
N ALA A 80 -5.14 -4.54 11.64
CA ALA A 80 -6.34 -4.97 10.97
C ALA A 80 -6.09 -4.94 9.46
N MET A 81 -6.17 -6.11 8.83
CA MET A 81 -5.88 -6.25 7.41
C MET A 81 -6.89 -5.41 6.63
N SER A 82 -6.40 -4.62 5.67
CA SER A 82 -7.27 -3.84 4.80
C SER A 82 -8.30 -4.76 4.12
N SER A 83 -9.53 -4.27 3.93
CA SER A 83 -10.62 -4.99 3.28
C SER A 83 -10.21 -5.54 1.90
N LYS A 84 -9.42 -4.76 1.15
CA LYS A 84 -8.88 -5.16 -0.15
C LYS A 84 -7.87 -6.31 -0.03
N VAL A 85 -6.99 -6.26 0.96
CA VAL A 85 -6.01 -7.33 1.21
C VAL A 85 -6.72 -8.63 1.60
N SER A 86 -7.73 -8.54 2.47
CA SER A 86 -8.55 -9.68 2.86
C SER A 86 -9.32 -10.27 1.67
N ALA A 87 -9.93 -9.44 0.84
CA ALA A 87 -10.62 -9.88 -0.38
C ALA A 87 -9.67 -10.54 -1.38
N LEU A 88 -8.50 -9.94 -1.62
CA LEU A 88 -7.47 -10.48 -2.49
C LEU A 88 -7.01 -11.86 -2.03
N LEU A 89 -6.74 -12.04 -0.73
CA LEU A 89 -6.33 -13.34 -0.19
C LEU A 89 -7.39 -14.41 -0.40
N LYS A 90 -8.67 -14.08 -0.18
CA LYS A 90 -9.78 -15.02 -0.45
C LYS A 90 -9.81 -15.44 -1.92
N LEU A 91 -9.63 -14.49 -2.84
CA LEU A 91 -9.59 -14.78 -4.28
C LEU A 91 -8.39 -15.64 -4.67
N LEU A 92 -7.21 -15.38 -4.10
CA LEU A 92 -6.00 -16.16 -4.34
C LEU A 92 -6.11 -17.59 -3.79
N VAL A 93 -6.70 -17.76 -2.62
CA VAL A 93 -6.95 -19.09 -2.03
C VAL A 93 -7.94 -19.87 -2.91
N SER A 94 -9.05 -19.25 -3.31
CA SER A 94 -10.04 -19.87 -4.21
C SER A 94 -9.39 -20.27 -5.55
N SER A 95 -8.55 -19.40 -6.12
CA SER A 95 -7.78 -19.70 -7.32
C SER A 95 -6.82 -20.88 -7.14
N ARG A 96 -6.21 -21.02 -5.96
CA ARG A 96 -5.26 -22.11 -5.65
C ARG A 96 -5.99 -23.44 -5.52
N GLU A 97 -7.20 -23.43 -4.96
CA GLU A 97 -8.08 -24.60 -4.85
C GLU A 97 -8.57 -25.06 -6.23
N GLU A 98 -8.93 -24.14 -7.12
CA GLU A 98 -9.31 -24.47 -8.51
C GLU A 98 -8.14 -25.06 -9.30
N SER A 99 -6.93 -24.51 -9.13
CA SER A 99 -5.74 -24.97 -9.86
C SER A 99 -4.45 -24.53 -9.15
N PRO A 100 -3.71 -25.45 -8.49
CA PRO A 100 -2.56 -25.10 -7.65
C PRO A 100 -1.39 -24.54 -8.44
N SER A 101 -1.30 -24.83 -9.74
CA SER A 101 -0.27 -24.31 -10.64
C SER A 101 -0.60 -22.92 -11.22
N THR A 102 -1.70 -22.28 -10.81
CA THR A 102 -2.13 -21.00 -11.38
C THR A 102 -1.25 -19.87 -10.92
N LYS A 103 -0.67 -19.16 -11.88
CA LYS A 103 0.13 -17.97 -11.63
C LYS A 103 -0.73 -16.71 -11.74
N SER A 104 -0.56 -15.83 -10.78
CA SER A 104 -1.33 -14.61 -10.62
C SER A 104 -0.42 -13.38 -10.63
N VAL A 105 -0.84 -12.33 -11.33
CA VAL A 105 -0.21 -11.01 -11.29
C VAL A 105 -1.13 -10.04 -10.58
N ILE A 106 -0.59 -9.31 -9.62
CA ILE A 106 -1.31 -8.28 -8.88
C ILE A 106 -0.70 -6.93 -9.26
N PHE A 107 -1.51 -6.07 -9.86
CA PHE A 107 -1.11 -4.74 -10.25
C PHE A 107 -1.54 -3.70 -9.21
N SER A 108 -0.64 -2.76 -8.92
CA SER A 108 -0.95 -1.57 -8.12
C SER A 108 -0.24 -0.34 -8.68
N GLN A 109 -0.89 0.83 -8.57
CA GLN A 109 -0.24 2.12 -8.79
C GLN A 109 0.67 2.52 -7.61
N PHE A 110 0.39 2.02 -6.40
CA PHE A 110 1.11 2.42 -5.19
C PHE A 110 2.21 1.42 -4.82
N ARG A 111 3.48 1.82 -4.92
CA ARG A 111 4.62 0.97 -4.51
C ARG A 111 4.51 0.51 -3.06
N LYS A 112 4.08 1.40 -2.16
CA LYS A 112 3.89 1.08 -0.73
C LYS A 112 2.88 -0.07 -0.54
N MET A 113 1.83 -0.13 -1.35
CA MET A 113 0.84 -1.21 -1.29
C MET A 113 1.46 -2.56 -1.68
N LEU A 114 2.34 -2.60 -2.69
CA LEU A 114 3.05 -3.82 -3.06
C LEU A 114 3.91 -4.34 -1.90
N ILE A 115 4.64 -3.45 -1.22
CA ILE A 115 5.47 -3.82 -0.07
C ILE A 115 4.60 -4.37 1.07
N LEU A 116 3.48 -3.71 1.37
CA LEU A 116 2.54 -4.14 2.42
C LEU A 116 1.87 -5.49 2.13
N LEU A 117 1.80 -5.90 0.87
CA LEU A 117 1.21 -7.18 0.48
C LEU A 117 2.16 -8.36 0.63
N GLU A 118 3.47 -8.12 0.66
CA GLU A 118 4.45 -9.22 0.72
C GLU A 118 4.28 -10.09 1.97
N GLU A 119 4.16 -9.48 3.14
CA GLU A 119 4.03 -10.19 4.41
C GLU A 119 2.73 -11.01 4.51
N PRO A 120 1.53 -10.44 4.27
CA PRO A 120 0.28 -11.22 4.30
C PRO A 120 0.24 -12.38 3.30
N LEU A 121 0.80 -12.18 2.10
CA LEU A 121 0.83 -13.23 1.07
C LEU A 121 1.80 -14.35 1.42
N ARG A 122 2.97 -14.02 1.96
CA ARG A 122 3.93 -15.02 2.46
C ARG A 122 3.38 -15.79 3.65
N ALA A 123 2.72 -15.10 4.58
CA ALA A 123 2.04 -15.73 5.72
C ALA A 123 0.94 -16.73 5.28
N ALA A 124 0.27 -16.47 4.14
CA ALA A 124 -0.70 -17.38 3.53
C ALA A 124 -0.06 -18.52 2.69
N GLY A 125 1.27 -18.61 2.67
CA GLY A 125 2.03 -19.67 1.99
C GLY A 125 2.20 -19.47 0.49
N PHE A 126 2.07 -18.25 -0.04
CA PHE A 126 2.33 -17.97 -1.45
C PHE A 126 3.79 -17.62 -1.69
N GLY A 127 4.37 -18.15 -2.78
CA GLY A 127 5.65 -17.69 -3.30
C GLY A 127 5.47 -16.37 -4.03
N VAL A 128 6.03 -15.29 -3.46
CA VAL A 128 5.81 -13.92 -3.93
C VAL A 128 7.10 -13.34 -4.52
N LEU A 129 6.98 -12.79 -5.73
CA LEU A 129 7.97 -11.94 -6.37
C LEU A 129 7.46 -10.51 -6.52
N ARG A 130 8.36 -9.53 -6.55
CA ARG A 130 8.03 -8.11 -6.78
C ARG A 130 8.77 -7.57 -8.00
N LEU A 131 8.05 -6.77 -8.78
CA LEU A 131 8.53 -6.09 -9.98
C LEU A 131 8.07 -4.63 -9.97
N ASP A 132 9.01 -3.72 -9.73
CA ASP A 132 8.73 -2.29 -9.73
C ASP A 132 9.69 -1.47 -10.59
N GLY A 133 9.36 -0.19 -10.77
CA GLY A 133 10.15 0.74 -11.56
C GLY A 133 11.53 1.11 -10.98
N SER A 134 11.81 0.78 -9.70
CA SER A 134 13.14 1.02 -9.11
C SER A 134 14.16 -0.08 -9.45
N MET A 135 13.73 -1.22 -9.97
CA MET A 135 14.62 -2.32 -10.32
C MET A 135 15.41 -2.03 -11.60
N THR A 136 16.67 -2.45 -11.62
CA THR A 136 17.50 -2.43 -12.84
C THR A 136 16.95 -3.40 -13.87
N THR A 137 17.24 -3.16 -15.15
CA THR A 137 16.80 -4.03 -16.26
C THR A 137 17.24 -5.49 -16.09
N LYS A 138 18.43 -5.73 -15.55
CA LYS A 138 18.94 -7.09 -15.28
C LYS A 138 18.07 -7.82 -14.25
N LYS A 139 17.86 -7.21 -13.08
CA LYS A 139 17.01 -7.77 -12.01
C LYS A 139 15.57 -7.99 -12.48
N ARG A 140 15.05 -7.09 -13.32
CA ARG A 140 13.71 -7.24 -13.90
C ARG A 140 13.60 -8.51 -14.73
N SER A 141 14.57 -8.75 -15.61
CA SER A 141 14.61 -9.95 -16.45
C SER A 141 14.79 -11.24 -15.64
N GLU A 142 15.56 -11.20 -14.55
CA GLU A 142 15.72 -12.32 -13.62
C GLU A 142 14.40 -12.68 -12.96
N VAL A 143 13.67 -11.70 -12.40
CA VAL A 143 12.35 -11.90 -11.78
C VAL A 143 11.34 -12.47 -12.76
N ILE A 144 11.33 -11.98 -14.01
CA ILE A 144 10.41 -12.50 -15.04
C ILE A 144 10.74 -13.95 -15.40
N LYS A 145 12.04 -14.29 -15.52
CA LYS A 145 12.48 -15.68 -15.76
C LYS A 145 12.10 -16.58 -14.59
N GLU A 146 12.33 -16.13 -13.36
CA GLU A 146 11.98 -16.88 -12.15
C GLU A 146 10.47 -17.10 -12.06
N PHE A 147 9.67 -16.07 -12.36
CA PHE A 147 8.22 -16.19 -12.44
C PHE A 147 7.76 -17.11 -13.56
N GLY A 148 8.55 -17.30 -14.63
CA GLY A 148 8.30 -18.25 -15.70
C GLY A 148 8.45 -19.71 -15.28
N ASN A 149 9.26 -20.01 -14.27
CA ASN A 149 9.59 -21.38 -13.87
C ASN A 149 8.38 -22.12 -13.26
N CYS A 150 8.12 -23.36 -13.68
CA CYS A 150 6.97 -24.17 -13.21
C CYS A 150 7.36 -25.31 -12.25
N GLY A 151 8.55 -25.23 -11.63
CA GLY A 151 9.05 -26.26 -10.71
C GLY A 151 8.29 -26.30 -9.37
N PRO A 152 8.47 -27.37 -8.58
CA PRO A 152 7.95 -27.44 -7.21
C PRO A 152 8.56 -26.30 -6.36
N GLY A 153 7.71 -25.56 -5.64
CA GLY A 153 8.12 -24.36 -4.90
C GLY A 153 8.26 -23.09 -5.75
N SER A 154 7.86 -23.12 -7.03
CA SER A 154 7.88 -21.93 -7.88
C SER A 154 6.95 -20.83 -7.37
N PRO A 155 7.32 -19.54 -7.57
CA PRO A 155 6.49 -18.43 -7.18
C PRO A 155 5.20 -18.40 -7.99
N THR A 156 4.07 -18.33 -7.29
CA THR A 156 2.73 -18.31 -7.89
C THR A 156 2.18 -16.90 -7.99
N VAL A 157 2.75 -15.92 -7.29
CA VAL A 157 2.26 -14.54 -7.24
C VAL A 157 3.36 -13.55 -7.62
N LEU A 158 3.05 -12.68 -8.58
CA LEU A 158 3.90 -11.55 -8.96
C LEU A 158 3.20 -10.23 -8.61
N LEU A 159 3.85 -9.42 -7.77
CA LEU A 159 3.47 -8.06 -7.43
C LEU A 159 4.11 -7.09 -8.41
N ALA A 160 3.31 -6.45 -9.26
CA ALA A 160 3.81 -5.55 -10.28
C ALA A 160 3.25 -4.13 -10.11
N SER A 161 4.09 -3.12 -10.26
CA SER A 161 3.59 -1.74 -10.35
C SER A 161 3.00 -1.47 -11.74
N LEU A 162 1.87 -0.76 -11.84
CA LEU A 162 1.28 -0.37 -13.14
C LEU A 162 2.30 0.36 -14.04
N LYS A 163 3.12 1.24 -13.47
CA LYS A 163 4.21 1.93 -14.20
C LYS A 163 5.24 0.97 -14.80
N ALA A 164 5.47 -0.19 -14.18
CA ALA A 164 6.42 -1.19 -14.69
C ALA A 164 5.83 -2.01 -15.85
N ALA A 165 4.50 -2.07 -15.99
CA ALA A 165 3.84 -2.74 -17.11
C ALA A 165 4.04 -2.01 -18.45
N GLY A 166 4.27 -0.69 -18.42
CA GLY A 166 4.61 0.11 -19.60
C GLY A 166 6.00 -0.17 -20.19
N ALA A 167 6.87 -0.89 -19.46
CA ALA A 167 8.27 -1.11 -19.86
C ALA A 167 8.48 -2.31 -20.80
N GLY A 168 7.44 -2.83 -21.46
CA GLY A 168 7.59 -3.88 -22.47
C GLY A 168 7.82 -5.30 -21.93
N ILE A 169 7.34 -5.61 -20.72
CA ILE A 169 7.52 -6.92 -20.08
C ILE A 169 6.64 -8.03 -20.72
N ASN A 170 7.00 -9.30 -20.52
CA ASN A 170 6.20 -10.45 -20.95
C ASN A 170 5.79 -11.27 -19.71
N LEU A 171 4.49 -11.36 -19.46
CA LEU A 171 3.90 -12.03 -18.29
C LEU A 171 2.94 -13.16 -18.69
N THR A 172 3.13 -13.74 -19.88
CA THR A 172 2.34 -14.88 -20.41
C THR A 172 2.31 -16.12 -19.51
N ALA A 173 3.22 -16.22 -18.53
CA ALA A 173 3.18 -17.30 -17.54
C ALA A 173 1.96 -17.20 -16.59
N ALA A 174 1.35 -16.03 -16.44
CA ALA A 174 0.20 -15.81 -15.58
C ALA A 174 -1.13 -15.95 -16.33
N SER A 175 -2.13 -16.52 -15.67
CA SER A 175 -3.50 -16.61 -16.20
C SER A 175 -4.52 -15.85 -15.35
N ARG A 176 -4.10 -15.27 -14.22
CA ARG A 176 -4.95 -14.40 -13.39
C ARG A 176 -4.33 -13.03 -13.20
N VAL A 177 -5.14 -12.01 -13.32
CA VAL A 177 -4.75 -10.62 -13.13
C VAL A 177 -5.68 -9.99 -12.10
N TYR A 178 -5.10 -9.40 -11.06
CA TYR A 178 -5.82 -8.65 -10.04
C TYR A 178 -5.39 -7.19 -10.09
N LEU A 179 -6.35 -6.30 -10.33
CA LEU A 179 -6.16 -4.85 -10.28
C LEU A 179 -6.67 -4.36 -8.93
N LEU A 180 -5.78 -3.90 -8.06
CA LEU A 180 -6.15 -3.48 -6.70
C LEU A 180 -6.90 -2.16 -6.66
N GLU A 181 -6.60 -1.29 -7.60
CA GLU A 181 -7.06 0.10 -7.65
C GLU A 181 -7.34 0.47 -9.11
N PRO A 182 -8.43 1.18 -9.40
CA PRO A 182 -8.68 1.69 -10.74
C PRO A 182 -7.70 2.82 -11.07
N TRP A 183 -7.45 3.01 -12.36
CA TRP A 183 -6.64 4.09 -12.88
C TRP A 183 -7.45 4.94 -13.87
N TRP A 184 -7.30 6.27 -13.78
CA TRP A 184 -8.08 7.21 -14.60
C TRP A 184 -7.85 7.07 -16.11
N ASN A 185 -6.74 6.46 -16.52
CA ASN A 185 -6.44 6.19 -17.92
C ASN A 185 -6.63 4.69 -18.22
N PRO A 186 -7.77 4.27 -18.81
CA PRO A 186 -8.03 2.86 -19.08
C PRO A 186 -6.96 2.22 -19.97
N GLY A 187 -6.36 2.99 -20.90
CA GLY A 187 -5.31 2.47 -21.79
C GLY A 187 -4.05 1.98 -21.06
N VAL A 188 -3.78 2.45 -19.85
CA VAL A 188 -2.66 1.94 -19.03
C VAL A 188 -3.02 0.58 -18.41
N GLU A 189 -4.27 0.39 -17.98
CA GLU A 189 -4.74 -0.91 -17.51
C GLU A 189 -4.76 -1.93 -18.63
N ASP A 190 -5.34 -1.55 -19.77
CA ASP A 190 -5.41 -2.40 -20.97
C ASP A 190 -4.00 -2.82 -21.42
N GLN A 191 -3.08 -1.87 -21.49
CA GLN A 191 -1.69 -2.18 -21.79
C GLN A 191 -1.06 -3.14 -20.77
N ALA A 192 -1.41 -3.04 -19.48
CA ALA A 192 -0.91 -3.95 -18.46
C ALA A 192 -1.52 -5.35 -18.59
N MET A 193 -2.81 -5.45 -18.92
CA MET A 193 -3.49 -6.71 -19.21
C MET A 193 -2.91 -7.38 -20.45
N ASP A 194 -2.59 -6.62 -21.50
CA ASP A 194 -1.96 -7.11 -22.74
C ASP A 194 -0.55 -7.70 -22.51
N ARG A 195 0.10 -7.40 -21.38
CA ARG A 195 1.36 -8.07 -21.00
C ARG A 195 1.15 -9.53 -20.59
N VAL A 196 -0.06 -9.86 -20.15
CA VAL A 196 -0.49 -11.19 -19.68
C VAL A 196 -1.28 -11.90 -20.77
N HIS A 197 -2.29 -11.23 -21.31
CA HIS A 197 -3.07 -11.67 -22.45
C HIS A 197 -2.32 -11.33 -23.75
N ARG A 198 -1.31 -12.16 -24.07
CA ARG A 198 -0.43 -11.98 -25.23
C ARG A 198 -0.33 -13.25 -26.05
N ILE A 199 0.08 -13.10 -27.31
CA ILE A 199 0.43 -14.21 -28.21
C ILE A 199 1.43 -15.14 -27.50
N GLY A 200 1.05 -16.41 -27.36
CA GLY A 200 1.80 -17.44 -26.59
C GLY A 200 1.10 -17.89 -25.31
N GLN A 201 0.04 -17.21 -24.88
CA GLN A 201 -0.82 -17.69 -23.80
C GLN A 201 -1.75 -18.81 -24.29
N THR A 202 -1.80 -19.93 -23.57
CA THR A 202 -2.67 -21.08 -23.86
C THR A 202 -3.86 -21.19 -22.92
N LYS A 203 -3.82 -20.49 -21.78
CA LYS A 203 -4.87 -20.50 -20.76
C LYS A 203 -5.72 -19.24 -20.85
N GLU A 204 -7.01 -19.36 -20.54
CA GLU A 204 -7.90 -18.22 -20.43
C GLU A 204 -7.38 -17.26 -19.34
N VAL A 205 -7.26 -15.97 -19.67
CA VAL A 205 -6.80 -14.93 -18.74
C VAL A 205 -8.01 -14.31 -18.06
N LYS A 206 -8.13 -14.48 -16.74
CA LYS A 206 -9.18 -13.86 -15.93
C LYS A 206 -8.66 -12.59 -15.27
N VAL A 207 -9.34 -11.48 -15.50
CA VAL A 207 -9.01 -10.17 -14.90
C VAL A 207 -10.07 -9.81 -13.86
N VAL A 208 -9.64 -9.46 -12.66
CA VAL A 208 -10.49 -9.04 -11.55
C VAL A 208 -10.07 -7.65 -11.08
N ARG A 209 -11.02 -6.71 -11.09
CA ARG A 209 -10.85 -5.36 -10.53
C ARG A 209 -11.43 -5.31 -9.12
N LEU A 210 -10.63 -4.94 -8.14
CA LEU A 210 -11.07 -4.74 -6.76
C LEU A 210 -11.49 -3.28 -6.58
N ILE A 211 -12.80 -3.05 -6.51
CA ILE A 211 -13.39 -1.72 -6.36
C ILE A 211 -14.14 -1.64 -5.04
N MET A 212 -13.86 -0.60 -4.27
CA MET A 212 -14.55 -0.34 -3.01
C MET A 212 -15.89 0.38 -3.27
N ARG A 213 -16.98 -0.19 -2.75
CA ARG A 213 -18.33 0.38 -2.88
C ARG A 213 -18.47 1.72 -2.18
N ASN A 214 -19.27 2.62 -2.76
CA ASN A 214 -19.54 3.97 -2.31
C ASN A 214 -18.25 4.78 -2.06
N SER A 215 -17.28 4.67 -2.97
CA SER A 215 -15.97 5.30 -2.82
C SER A 215 -15.56 6.09 -4.07
N ILE A 216 -14.48 6.85 -3.94
CA ILE A 216 -13.87 7.56 -5.08
C ILE A 216 -13.45 6.60 -6.21
N GLU A 217 -13.21 5.33 -5.91
CA GLU A 217 -12.80 4.33 -6.90
C GLU A 217 -13.92 4.03 -7.91
N GLU A 218 -15.19 4.01 -7.47
CA GLU A 218 -16.33 3.84 -8.39
C GLU A 218 -16.43 5.04 -9.34
N ARG A 219 -16.23 6.25 -8.81
CA ARG A 219 -16.26 7.49 -9.61
C ARG A 219 -15.11 7.62 -10.61
N ILE A 220 -14.04 6.85 -10.46
CA ILE A 220 -12.93 6.81 -11.44
C ILE A 220 -13.31 5.93 -12.64
N LEU A 221 -14.25 5.01 -12.47
CA LEU A 221 -14.73 4.12 -13.53
C LEU A 221 -15.95 4.66 -14.29
N GLU A 222 -16.66 5.63 -13.70
CA GLU A 222 -17.75 6.39 -14.33
C GLU A 222 -17.23 7.46 -15.29
#